data_AF-A0A2Z5X0G2-F1
#
_entry.id   AF-A0A2Z5X0G2-F1
#
_cell.length_a   1.000
_cell.length_b   1.000
_cell.length_c   1.000
_cell.angle_alpha   90.00
_cell.angle_beta   90.00
_cell.angle_gamma   90.00
#
_symmetry.space_group_name_H-M   'P 1'
#
loop_
_entity.id
_entity.type
_entity.pdbx_description
1 polymer ?
#
loop_
_entity_poly.entity_id
_entity_poly.type
_entity_poly.pdbx_seq_one_letter_code
_entity_poly.pdbx_strand_id
1 'polypeptide(L)'
;MASLMQGFAEARQRRLQERANFLAEQQLARQEREKALQAQSEATAVYLAHAEQTRLAWEQGRQAIAENALASRQEELQNRASQVSQYLQDLNSNRVQQATEDSEERAQEVRTRTFKTRSQLKHIHKARIRTGKADRDQRQQLTQERAAFTQMQIEDINKARLASAKAAAEQRSQEVQARTAEVSAQIQATTEQRLAQAKQDAVSRAKEFSDRVANVKTSLEQLEATRLAEAQAQATKLNDFRANLSASVWSGSRSVAAPQPIAKVSANNTYDNSASLSPKPKKKGSKSESVVVAPEPEVAKPVNLEPPKEAPKETPKASSKIEQFVVDYVAQLSTNSSLLEVVNDRDTVRDLLAQGANTLKVDPSDILNTLLQMAEGSST
;
A
#
# COMPACT_ATOMS: atom_id res chain seq x y z
N MET A 1 -162.21 -96.51 58.91
CA MET A 1 -161.51 -95.73 57.85
C MET A 1 -160.63 -94.59 58.39
N ALA A 2 -160.95 -93.91 59.49
CA ALA A 2 -160.21 -92.73 59.97
C ALA A 2 -158.67 -92.91 60.10
N SER A 3 -158.20 -94.01 60.68
CA SER A 3 -156.76 -94.29 60.87
C SER A 3 -155.93 -94.27 59.57
N LEU A 4 -156.52 -94.61 58.42
CA LEU A 4 -155.82 -94.61 57.13
C LEU A 4 -155.61 -93.18 56.61
N MET A 5 -156.60 -92.29 56.79
CA MET A 5 -156.44 -90.86 56.48
C MET A 5 -155.38 -90.20 57.35
N GLN A 6 -155.30 -90.56 58.64
CA GLN A 6 -154.28 -90.06 59.55
C GLN A 6 -152.87 -90.48 59.10
N GLY A 7 -152.67 -91.77 58.74
CA GLY A 7 -151.39 -92.24 58.19
C GLY A 7 -150.98 -91.52 56.90
N PHE A 8 -151.93 -91.18 56.02
CA PHE A 8 -151.65 -90.36 54.85
C PHE A 8 -151.34 -88.89 55.17
N ALA A 9 -151.97 -88.31 56.20
CA ALA A 9 -151.66 -86.96 56.67
C ALA A 9 -150.24 -86.90 57.27
N GLU A 10 -149.89 -87.83 58.16
CA GLU A 10 -148.56 -87.95 58.76
C GLU A 10 -147.48 -88.23 57.69
N ALA A 11 -147.73 -89.12 56.73
CA ALA A 11 -146.80 -89.40 55.62
C ALA A 11 -146.68 -88.24 54.61
N ARG A 12 -147.66 -87.33 54.55
CA ARG A 12 -147.58 -86.07 53.79
C ARG A 12 -146.82 -85.00 54.58
N GLN A 13 -147.02 -84.94 55.89
CA GLN A 13 -146.31 -84.00 56.78
C GLN A 13 -144.83 -84.36 56.88
N ARG A 14 -144.47 -85.65 56.99
CA ARG A 14 -143.08 -86.13 56.87
C ARG A 14 -142.47 -85.75 55.53
N ARG A 15 -143.13 -85.99 54.39
CA ARG A 15 -142.63 -85.56 53.06
C ARG A 15 -142.50 -84.04 52.90
N LEU A 16 -143.29 -83.24 53.61
CA LEU A 16 -143.12 -81.78 53.65
C LEU A 16 -141.94 -81.38 54.54
N GLN A 17 -141.71 -82.06 55.66
CA GLN A 17 -140.53 -81.88 56.52
C GLN A 17 -139.25 -82.33 55.82
N GLU A 18 -139.23 -83.51 55.20
CA GLU A 18 -138.14 -84.02 54.35
C GLU A 18 -137.80 -83.03 53.22
N ARG A 19 -138.82 -82.47 52.56
CA ARG A 19 -138.61 -81.44 51.52
C ARG A 19 -138.13 -80.11 52.08
N ALA A 20 -138.60 -79.70 53.27
CA ALA A 20 -138.13 -78.48 53.93
C ALA A 20 -136.67 -78.63 54.39
N ASN A 21 -136.33 -79.79 54.98
CA ASN A 21 -134.97 -80.16 55.38
C ASN A 21 -134.05 -80.20 54.15
N PHE A 22 -134.42 -80.88 53.07
CA PHE A 22 -133.65 -80.92 51.82
C PHE A 22 -133.44 -79.53 51.20
N LEU A 23 -134.44 -78.63 51.29
CA LEU A 23 -134.29 -77.24 50.84
C LEU A 23 -133.39 -76.42 51.77
N ALA A 24 -133.45 -76.65 53.10
CA ALA A 24 -132.56 -76.02 54.07
C ALA A 24 -131.11 -76.52 53.91
N GLU A 25 -130.90 -77.82 53.75
CA GLU A 25 -129.62 -78.45 53.40
C GLU A 25 -129.07 -77.91 52.08
N GLN A 26 -129.91 -77.77 51.05
CA GLN A 26 -129.47 -77.16 49.78
C GLN A 26 -129.14 -75.68 49.93
N GLN A 27 -129.85 -74.91 50.77
CA GLN A 27 -129.50 -73.51 51.06
C GLN A 27 -128.21 -73.41 51.88
N LEU A 28 -128.01 -74.29 52.86
CA LEU A 28 -126.81 -74.37 53.69
C LEU A 28 -125.59 -74.73 52.81
N ALA A 29 -125.70 -75.77 51.97
CA ALA A 29 -124.65 -76.15 51.03
C ALA A 29 -124.35 -75.08 49.96
N ARG A 30 -125.33 -74.23 49.59
CA ARG A 30 -125.07 -73.03 48.77
C ARG A 30 -124.28 -71.98 49.56
N GLN A 31 -124.69 -71.65 50.78
CA GLN A 31 -123.98 -70.70 51.63
C GLN A 31 -122.56 -71.16 51.99
N GLU A 32 -122.34 -72.46 52.21
CA GLU A 32 -121.01 -73.03 52.40
C GLU A 32 -120.17 -72.93 51.13
N ARG A 33 -120.75 -73.20 49.96
CA ARG A 33 -120.05 -73.04 48.67
C ARG A 33 -119.74 -71.57 48.36
N GLU A 34 -120.65 -70.64 48.69
CA GLU A 34 -120.45 -69.19 48.57
C GLU A 34 -119.33 -68.72 49.51
N LYS A 35 -119.34 -69.15 50.79
CA LYS A 35 -118.25 -68.88 51.75
C LYS A 35 -116.92 -69.49 51.31
N ALA A 36 -116.92 -70.69 50.76
CA ALA A 36 -115.71 -71.35 50.26
C ALA A 36 -115.14 -70.63 49.03
N LEU A 37 -116.00 -70.19 48.10
CA LEU A 37 -115.59 -69.37 46.95
C LEU A 37 -115.11 -67.98 47.38
N GLN A 38 -115.75 -67.37 48.37
CA GLN A 38 -115.30 -66.10 48.95
C GLN A 38 -113.93 -66.26 49.60
N ALA A 39 -113.75 -67.23 50.51
CA ALA A 39 -112.47 -67.51 51.16
C ALA A 39 -111.37 -67.89 50.15
N GLN A 40 -111.72 -68.60 49.06
CA GLN A 40 -110.79 -68.85 47.96
C GLN A 40 -110.40 -67.56 47.24
N SER A 41 -111.36 -66.65 46.98
CA SER A 41 -111.09 -65.36 46.35
C SER A 41 -110.23 -64.45 47.23
N GLU A 42 -110.50 -64.39 48.54
CA GLU A 42 -109.73 -63.65 49.54
C GLU A 42 -108.30 -64.21 49.65
N ALA A 43 -108.14 -65.54 49.69
CA ALA A 43 -106.83 -66.18 49.64
C ALA A 43 -106.06 -65.82 48.36
N THR A 44 -106.71 -65.86 47.18
CA THR A 44 -106.05 -65.43 45.93
C THR A 44 -105.69 -63.94 45.92
N ALA A 45 -106.51 -63.08 46.52
CA ALA A 45 -106.21 -61.65 46.65
C ALA A 45 -104.99 -61.41 47.56
N VAL A 46 -104.87 -62.13 48.68
CA VAL A 46 -103.69 -62.08 49.56
C VAL A 46 -102.44 -62.59 48.83
N TYR A 47 -102.53 -63.70 48.08
CA TYR A 47 -101.40 -64.19 47.28
C TYR A 47 -100.98 -63.21 46.18
N LEU A 48 -101.92 -62.55 45.51
CA LEU A 48 -101.63 -61.53 44.49
C LEU A 48 -100.97 -60.29 45.13
N ALA A 49 -101.53 -59.75 46.21
CA ALA A 49 -100.95 -58.61 46.93
C ALA A 49 -99.53 -58.91 47.45
N HIS A 50 -99.28 -60.12 47.96
CA HIS A 50 -97.94 -60.56 48.36
C HIS A 50 -96.98 -60.68 47.16
N ALA A 51 -97.46 -61.20 46.02
CA ALA A 51 -96.66 -61.29 44.79
C ALA A 51 -96.32 -59.90 44.23
N GLU A 52 -97.26 -58.95 44.25
CA GLU A 52 -97.05 -57.56 43.87
C GLU A 52 -96.05 -56.87 44.81
N GLN A 53 -96.20 -57.02 46.13
CA GLN A 53 -95.23 -56.49 47.11
C GLN A 53 -93.83 -57.08 46.91
N THR A 54 -93.73 -58.39 46.68
CA THR A 54 -92.46 -59.08 46.39
C THR A 54 -91.82 -58.55 45.11
N ARG A 55 -92.62 -58.33 44.06
CA ARG A 55 -92.17 -57.76 42.79
C ARG A 55 -91.69 -56.32 42.95
N LEU A 56 -92.44 -55.47 43.66
CA LEU A 56 -92.06 -54.07 43.91
C LEU A 56 -90.76 -53.98 44.72
N ALA A 57 -90.60 -54.82 45.75
CA ALA A 57 -89.36 -54.90 46.53
C ALA A 57 -88.16 -55.36 45.66
N TRP A 58 -88.39 -56.29 44.72
CA TRP A 58 -87.35 -56.73 43.77
C TRP A 58 -87.00 -55.64 42.74
N GLU A 59 -87.99 -54.93 42.21
CA GLU A 59 -87.77 -53.80 41.27
C GLU A 59 -87.03 -52.64 41.96
N GLN A 60 -87.39 -52.30 43.20
CA GLN A 60 -86.67 -51.31 44.03
C GLN A 60 -85.24 -51.77 44.35
N GLY A 61 -85.04 -53.03 44.75
CA GLY A 61 -83.71 -53.59 44.97
C GLY A 61 -82.83 -53.56 43.72
N ARG A 62 -83.41 -53.84 42.55
CA ARG A 62 -82.72 -53.73 41.25
C ARG A 62 -82.39 -52.28 40.89
N GLN A 63 -83.28 -51.33 41.19
CA GLN A 63 -83.02 -49.89 41.01
C GLN A 63 -81.86 -49.43 41.91
N ALA A 64 -81.90 -49.74 43.21
CA ALA A 64 -80.83 -49.39 44.15
C ALA A 64 -79.46 -50.00 43.76
N ILE A 65 -79.42 -51.23 43.24
CA ILE A 65 -78.19 -51.83 42.70
C ILE A 65 -77.69 -51.07 41.48
N ALA A 66 -78.58 -50.67 40.56
CA ALA A 66 -78.20 -49.89 39.38
C ALA A 66 -77.71 -48.48 39.72
N GLU A 67 -78.36 -47.80 40.68
CA GLU A 67 -77.97 -46.47 41.16
C GLU A 67 -76.60 -46.51 41.88
N ASN A 68 -76.39 -47.47 42.78
CA ASN A 68 -75.09 -47.69 43.42
C ASN A 68 -73.98 -48.00 42.40
N ALA A 69 -74.27 -48.80 41.37
CA ALA A 69 -73.31 -49.09 40.30
C ALA A 69 -73.02 -47.88 39.40
N LEU A 70 -73.97 -46.95 39.24
CA LEU A 70 -73.74 -45.67 38.54
C LEU A 70 -72.94 -44.69 39.41
N ALA A 71 -73.25 -44.57 40.70
CA ALA A 71 -72.51 -43.73 41.64
C ALA A 71 -71.05 -44.17 41.76
N SER A 72 -70.78 -45.46 41.95
CA SER A 72 -69.43 -46.03 41.98
C SER A 72 -68.65 -45.75 40.69
N ARG A 73 -69.29 -45.84 39.51
CA ARG A 73 -68.65 -45.48 38.23
C ARG A 73 -68.37 -43.98 38.11
N GLN A 74 -69.24 -43.12 38.64
CA GLN A 74 -69.00 -41.67 38.67
C GLN A 74 -67.82 -41.33 39.59
N GLU A 75 -67.73 -41.98 40.75
CA GLU A 75 -66.60 -41.84 41.67
C GLU A 75 -65.28 -42.34 41.03
N GLU A 76 -65.27 -43.51 40.38
CA GLU A 76 -64.13 -43.98 39.60
C GLU A 76 -63.69 -42.99 38.52
N LEU A 77 -64.64 -42.41 37.79
CA LEU A 77 -64.33 -41.42 36.74
C LEU A 77 -63.79 -40.12 37.33
N GLN A 78 -64.32 -39.64 38.47
CA GLN A 78 -63.79 -38.47 39.18
C GLN A 78 -62.38 -38.73 39.74
N ASN A 79 -62.13 -39.91 40.30
CA ASN A 79 -60.81 -40.32 40.81
C ASN A 79 -59.78 -40.49 39.69
N ARG A 80 -60.16 -40.99 38.51
CA ARG A 80 -59.28 -41.03 37.33
C ARG A 80 -59.03 -39.62 36.77
N ALA A 81 -60.05 -38.76 36.74
CA ALA A 81 -59.91 -37.38 36.29
C ALA A 81 -59.00 -36.55 37.21
N SER A 82 -59.12 -36.71 38.53
CA SER A 82 -58.24 -36.03 39.49
C SER A 82 -56.80 -36.51 39.37
N GLN A 83 -56.55 -37.82 39.29
CA GLN A 83 -55.22 -38.40 39.04
C GLN A 83 -54.59 -37.88 37.74
N VAL A 84 -55.34 -37.82 36.63
CA VAL A 84 -54.84 -37.27 35.36
C VAL A 84 -54.56 -35.77 35.49
N SER A 85 -55.40 -35.01 36.19
CA SER A 85 -55.16 -33.58 36.40
C SER A 85 -53.91 -33.29 37.25
N GLN A 86 -53.67 -34.09 38.30
CA GLN A 86 -52.47 -34.02 39.12
C GLN A 86 -51.22 -34.38 38.31
N TYR A 87 -51.25 -35.51 37.58
CA TYR A 87 -50.12 -35.91 36.72
C TYR A 87 -49.78 -34.83 35.66
N LEU A 88 -50.78 -34.20 35.04
CA LEU A 88 -50.56 -33.10 34.10
C LEU A 88 -50.04 -31.83 34.77
N GLN A 89 -50.46 -31.55 36.01
CA GLN A 89 -49.94 -30.44 36.81
C GLN A 89 -48.47 -30.66 37.20
N ASP A 90 -48.12 -31.85 37.69
CA ASP A 90 -46.75 -32.24 38.05
C ASP A 90 -45.81 -32.25 36.83
N LEU A 91 -46.29 -32.75 35.69
CA LEU A 91 -45.56 -32.73 34.43
C LEU A 91 -45.32 -31.28 33.97
N ASN A 92 -46.29 -30.38 34.17
CA ASN A 92 -46.13 -28.96 33.85
C ASN A 92 -45.17 -28.24 34.80
N SER A 93 -45.24 -28.46 36.13
CA SER A 93 -44.29 -27.87 37.08
C SER A 93 -42.87 -28.35 36.83
N ASN A 94 -42.67 -29.65 36.56
CA ASN A 94 -41.36 -30.20 36.21
C ASN A 94 -40.80 -29.59 34.92
N ARG A 95 -41.63 -29.38 33.89
CA ARG A 95 -41.21 -28.68 32.66
C ARG A 95 -40.83 -27.23 32.89
N VAL A 96 -41.59 -26.51 33.73
CA VAL A 96 -41.29 -25.11 34.07
C VAL A 96 -40.00 -25.02 34.90
N GLN A 97 -39.82 -25.90 35.88
CA GLN A 97 -38.59 -25.97 36.68
C GLN A 97 -37.38 -26.26 35.81
N GLN A 98 -37.43 -27.30 34.96
CA GLN A 98 -36.34 -27.62 34.03
C GLN A 98 -36.05 -26.44 33.09
N ALA A 99 -37.08 -25.76 32.56
CA ALA A 99 -36.88 -24.59 31.71
C ALA A 99 -36.22 -23.41 32.46
N THR A 100 -36.47 -23.25 33.77
CA THR A 100 -35.76 -22.27 34.59
C THR A 100 -34.31 -22.69 34.88
N GLU A 101 -34.06 -23.96 35.19
CA GLU A 101 -32.72 -24.50 35.42
C GLU A 101 -31.85 -24.38 34.16
N ASP A 102 -32.34 -24.84 33.00
CA ASP A 102 -31.72 -24.66 31.68
C ASP A 102 -31.43 -23.17 31.38
N SER A 103 -32.30 -22.26 31.82
CA SER A 103 -32.15 -20.82 31.61
C SER A 103 -31.06 -20.23 32.51
N GLU A 104 -30.97 -20.67 33.77
CA GLU A 104 -29.92 -20.26 34.70
C GLU A 104 -28.56 -20.81 34.28
N GLU A 105 -28.46 -22.07 33.86
CA GLU A 105 -27.21 -22.64 33.34
C GLU A 105 -26.72 -21.87 32.12
N ARG A 106 -27.58 -21.59 31.14
CA ARG A 106 -27.23 -20.76 29.97
C ARG A 106 -26.81 -19.35 30.36
N ALA A 107 -27.46 -18.74 31.35
CA ALA A 107 -27.06 -17.42 31.86
C ALA A 107 -25.69 -17.46 32.56
N GLN A 108 -25.39 -18.51 33.33
CA GLN A 108 -24.07 -18.74 33.93
C GLN A 108 -23.00 -19.00 32.86
N GLU A 109 -23.32 -19.77 31.81
CA GLU A 109 -22.39 -20.02 30.72
C GLU A 109 -22.05 -18.73 29.97
N VAL A 110 -23.06 -17.92 29.62
CA VAL A 110 -22.85 -16.60 28.97
C VAL A 110 -22.00 -15.69 29.87
N ARG A 111 -22.23 -15.66 31.19
CA ARG A 111 -21.40 -14.89 32.15
C ARG A 111 -19.95 -15.38 32.15
N THR A 112 -19.70 -16.69 32.22
CA THR A 112 -18.33 -17.24 32.25
C THR A 112 -17.60 -17.11 30.90
N ARG A 113 -18.29 -17.31 29.77
CA ARG A 113 -17.78 -17.01 28.41
C ARG A 113 -17.38 -15.54 28.29
N THR A 114 -18.24 -14.62 28.72
CA THR A 114 -17.98 -13.17 28.70
C THR A 114 -16.81 -12.77 29.61
N PHE A 115 -16.65 -13.41 30.78
CA PHE A 115 -15.48 -13.19 31.63
C PHE A 115 -14.19 -13.69 30.97
N LYS A 116 -14.21 -14.89 30.38
CA LYS A 116 -13.07 -15.48 29.65
C LYS A 116 -12.62 -14.58 28.49
N THR A 117 -13.54 -14.12 27.64
CA THR A 117 -13.21 -13.23 26.51
C THR A 117 -12.73 -11.86 26.96
N ARG A 118 -13.37 -11.23 27.97
CA ARG A 118 -12.90 -9.96 28.55
C ARG A 118 -11.50 -10.08 29.15
N SER A 119 -11.17 -11.23 29.76
CA SER A 119 -9.82 -11.51 30.25
C SER A 119 -8.82 -11.65 29.09
N GLN A 120 -9.12 -12.49 28.09
CA GLN A 120 -8.28 -12.66 26.90
C GLN A 120 -7.99 -11.33 26.19
N LEU A 121 -9.00 -10.49 25.98
CA LEU A 121 -8.84 -9.14 25.41
C LEU A 121 -7.91 -8.25 26.25
N LYS A 122 -8.03 -8.31 27.59
CA LYS A 122 -7.13 -7.59 28.52
C LYS A 122 -5.68 -8.09 28.43
N HIS A 123 -5.46 -9.40 28.20
CA HIS A 123 -4.14 -9.97 27.96
C HIS A 123 -3.56 -9.56 26.60
N ILE A 124 -4.36 -9.64 25.52
CA ILE A 124 -3.97 -9.22 24.15
C ILE A 124 -3.62 -7.72 24.13
N HIS A 125 -4.43 -6.87 24.77
CA HIS A 125 -4.17 -5.44 24.88
C HIS A 125 -2.87 -5.14 25.64
N LYS A 126 -2.62 -5.81 26.77
CA LYS A 126 -1.33 -5.72 27.50
C LYS A 126 -0.13 -6.20 26.66
N ALA A 127 -0.30 -7.24 25.85
CA ALA A 127 0.74 -7.72 24.95
C ALA A 127 1.05 -6.67 23.87
N ARG A 128 0.03 -6.15 23.17
CA ARG A 128 0.17 -5.10 22.14
C ARG A 128 0.85 -3.83 22.69
N ILE A 129 0.57 -3.44 23.94
CA ILE A 129 1.25 -2.29 24.58
C ILE A 129 2.76 -2.58 24.80
N ARG A 130 3.12 -3.80 25.20
CA ARG A 130 4.54 -4.19 25.39
C ARG A 130 5.30 -4.22 24.07
N THR A 131 4.75 -4.90 23.05
CA THR A 131 5.33 -4.96 21.70
C THR A 131 5.46 -3.55 21.12
N GLY A 132 4.36 -2.78 21.09
CA GLY A 132 4.38 -1.39 20.62
C GLY A 132 5.17 -0.39 21.49
N LYS A 133 5.76 -0.83 22.62
CA LYS A 133 6.86 -0.10 23.28
C LYS A 133 8.21 -0.58 22.75
N ALA A 134 8.47 -1.89 22.76
CA ALA A 134 9.71 -2.46 22.24
C ALA A 134 10.01 -2.01 20.80
N ASP A 135 8.99 -2.00 19.92
CA ASP A 135 9.10 -1.53 18.54
C ASP A 135 9.49 -0.05 18.45
N ARG A 136 9.07 0.78 19.42
CA ARG A 136 9.43 2.21 19.48
C ARG A 136 10.85 2.39 20.03
N ASP A 137 11.18 1.68 21.09
CA ASP A 137 12.50 1.69 21.70
C ASP A 137 13.56 1.23 20.67
N GLN A 138 13.27 0.17 19.89
CA GLN A 138 14.11 -0.29 18.77
C GLN A 138 14.21 0.73 17.62
N ARG A 139 13.11 1.37 17.23
CA ARG A 139 13.14 2.45 16.21
C ARG A 139 13.96 3.65 16.68
N GLN A 140 13.93 3.98 17.97
CA GLN A 140 14.77 5.03 18.53
C GLN A 140 16.25 4.65 18.49
N GLN A 141 16.60 3.41 18.87
CA GLN A 141 17.97 2.87 18.73
C GLN A 141 18.47 2.95 17.28
N LEU A 142 17.72 2.40 16.33
CA LEU A 142 18.06 2.44 14.89
C LEU A 142 18.19 3.89 14.35
N THR A 143 17.47 4.85 14.93
CA THR A 143 17.58 6.28 14.55
C THR A 143 18.84 6.91 15.14
N GLN A 144 19.19 6.57 16.38
CA GLN A 144 20.43 7.02 17.05
C GLN A 144 21.68 6.41 16.38
N GLU A 145 21.65 5.13 16.04
CA GLU A 145 22.71 4.43 15.29
C GLU A 145 22.95 5.08 13.92
N ARG A 146 21.87 5.35 13.16
CA ARG A 146 21.96 6.06 11.87
C ARG A 146 22.52 7.48 12.03
N ALA A 147 22.11 8.22 13.06
CA ALA A 147 22.63 9.55 13.34
C ALA A 147 24.14 9.52 13.68
N ALA A 148 24.57 8.59 14.55
CA ALA A 148 25.97 8.41 14.90
C ALA A 148 26.82 7.98 13.70
N PHE A 149 26.35 7.05 12.87
CA PHE A 149 27.02 6.64 11.64
C PHE A 149 27.14 7.78 10.63
N THR A 150 26.07 8.58 10.45
CA THR A 150 26.10 9.76 9.58
C THR A 150 27.08 10.83 10.10
N GLN A 151 27.14 11.03 11.42
CA GLN A 151 28.12 11.94 12.03
C GLN A 151 29.55 11.45 11.79
N MET A 152 29.83 10.16 12.00
CA MET A 152 31.14 9.55 11.73
C MET A 152 31.56 9.73 10.25
N GLN A 153 30.64 9.53 9.31
CA GLN A 153 30.89 9.79 7.88
C GLN A 153 31.20 11.28 7.61
N ILE A 154 30.50 12.22 8.24
CA ILE A 154 30.77 13.66 8.12
C ILE A 154 32.16 14.00 8.69
N GLU A 155 32.52 13.42 9.84
CA GLU A 155 33.84 13.60 10.44
C GLU A 155 34.96 13.05 9.54
N ASP A 156 34.79 11.88 8.93
CA ASP A 156 35.78 11.30 8.03
C ASP A 156 35.89 12.05 6.69
N ILE A 157 34.77 12.52 6.13
CA ILE A 157 34.78 13.44 4.98
C ILE A 157 35.52 14.73 5.32
N ASN A 158 35.36 15.27 6.54
CA ASN A 158 36.07 16.46 6.98
C ASN A 158 37.57 16.21 7.21
N LYS A 159 37.96 15.06 7.79
CA LYS A 159 39.37 14.62 7.89
C LYS A 159 40.00 14.52 6.49
N ALA A 160 39.33 13.88 5.54
CA ALA A 160 39.81 13.73 4.16
C ALA A 160 39.93 15.09 3.45
N ARG A 161 38.96 16.00 3.60
CA ARG A 161 39.03 17.37 3.08
C ARG A 161 40.20 18.15 3.66
N LEU A 162 40.46 18.06 4.97
CA LEU A 162 41.59 18.72 5.62
C LEU A 162 42.94 18.14 5.18
N ALA A 163 43.05 16.83 5.00
CA ALA A 163 44.25 16.18 4.46
C ALA A 163 44.52 16.61 3.00
N SER A 164 43.49 16.60 2.16
CA SER A 164 43.56 17.09 0.77
C SER A 164 43.96 18.56 0.70
N ALA A 165 43.38 19.42 1.56
CA ALA A 165 43.72 20.83 1.62
C ALA A 165 45.18 21.10 2.05
N LYS A 166 45.72 20.28 2.97
CA LYS A 166 47.14 20.32 3.36
C LYS A 166 48.05 19.91 2.21
N ALA A 167 47.82 18.75 1.60
CA ALA A 167 48.61 18.29 0.44
C ALA A 167 48.58 19.31 -0.72
N ALA A 168 47.42 19.90 -0.99
CA ALA A 168 47.29 20.96 -2.01
C ALA A 168 47.94 22.30 -1.59
N ALA A 169 48.20 22.55 -0.30
CA ALA A 169 48.97 23.70 0.16
C ALA A 169 50.48 23.44 0.10
N GLU A 170 50.90 22.23 0.44
CA GLU A 170 52.29 21.74 0.33
C GLU A 170 52.75 21.69 -1.13
N GLN A 171 51.93 21.16 -2.05
CA GLN A 171 52.23 21.23 -3.49
C GLN A 171 52.38 22.68 -3.96
N ARG A 172 51.48 23.59 -3.55
CA ARG A 172 51.57 25.01 -3.93
C ARG A 172 52.81 25.70 -3.35
N SER A 173 53.28 25.32 -2.16
CA SER A 173 54.54 25.88 -1.62
C SER A 173 55.76 25.35 -2.38
N GLN A 174 55.77 24.08 -2.76
CA GLN A 174 56.80 23.49 -3.63
C GLN A 174 56.82 24.14 -5.02
N GLU A 175 55.66 24.34 -5.66
CA GLU A 175 55.56 25.06 -6.93
C GLU A 175 56.07 26.51 -6.85
N VAL A 176 55.76 27.21 -5.75
CA VAL A 176 56.28 28.57 -5.52
C VAL A 176 57.80 28.56 -5.31
N GLN A 177 58.35 27.59 -4.58
CA GLN A 177 59.80 27.43 -4.41
C GLN A 177 60.48 27.14 -5.75
N ALA A 178 59.96 26.21 -6.54
CA ALA A 178 60.48 25.86 -7.86
C ALA A 178 60.49 27.06 -8.82
N ARG A 179 59.36 27.79 -8.94
CA ARG A 179 59.28 29.00 -9.77
C ARG A 179 60.21 30.12 -9.25
N THR A 180 60.42 30.21 -7.94
CA THR A 180 61.37 31.19 -7.35
C THR A 180 62.81 30.86 -7.73
N ALA A 181 63.17 29.58 -7.69
CA ALA A 181 64.49 29.11 -8.13
C ALA A 181 64.69 29.31 -9.63
N GLU A 182 63.70 28.97 -10.46
CA GLU A 182 63.70 29.20 -11.91
C GLU A 182 63.89 30.69 -12.26
N VAL A 183 63.13 31.58 -11.61
CA VAL A 183 63.27 33.04 -11.78
C VAL A 183 64.65 33.54 -11.30
N SER A 184 65.19 33.02 -10.20
CA SER A 184 66.54 33.41 -9.76
C SER A 184 67.63 32.97 -10.74
N ALA A 185 67.52 31.77 -11.33
CA ALA A 185 68.44 31.28 -12.35
C ALA A 185 68.31 32.09 -13.65
N GLN A 186 67.08 32.46 -14.05
CA GLN A 186 66.83 33.33 -15.20
C GLN A 186 67.43 34.73 -15.00
N ILE A 187 67.34 35.29 -13.78
CA ILE A 187 67.99 36.56 -13.44
C ILE A 187 69.51 36.43 -13.52
N GLN A 188 70.11 35.37 -12.97
CA GLN A 188 71.55 35.10 -13.06
C GLN A 188 72.01 35.02 -14.52
N ALA A 189 71.39 34.17 -15.34
CA ALA A 189 71.70 34.04 -16.77
C ALA A 189 71.55 35.38 -17.53
N THR A 190 70.53 36.17 -17.19
CA THR A 190 70.34 37.52 -17.77
C THR A 190 71.47 38.48 -17.35
N THR A 191 71.97 38.41 -16.12
CA THR A 191 73.12 39.22 -15.69
C THR A 191 74.43 38.77 -16.32
N GLU A 192 74.65 37.46 -16.49
CA GLU A 192 75.82 36.92 -17.20
C GLU A 192 75.82 37.32 -18.68
N GLN A 193 74.67 37.22 -19.36
CA GLN A 193 74.50 37.68 -20.73
C GLN A 193 74.83 39.17 -20.87
N ARG A 194 74.35 40.02 -19.94
CA ARG A 194 74.66 41.46 -19.92
C ARG A 194 76.15 41.73 -19.67
N LEU A 195 76.82 40.95 -18.81
CA LEU A 195 78.26 41.07 -18.57
C LEU A 195 79.09 40.60 -19.78
N ALA A 196 78.65 39.55 -20.47
CA ALA A 196 79.26 39.09 -21.72
C ALA A 196 79.11 40.13 -22.83
N GLN A 197 77.91 40.69 -23.01
CA GLN A 197 77.66 41.77 -23.97
C GLN A 197 78.47 43.03 -23.63
N ALA A 198 78.52 43.45 -22.37
CA ALA A 198 79.32 44.61 -21.95
C ALA A 198 80.83 44.41 -22.20
N LYS A 199 81.35 43.19 -22.04
CA LYS A 199 82.72 42.84 -22.43
C LYS A 199 82.92 42.91 -23.95
N GLN A 200 81.98 42.39 -24.73
CA GLN A 200 82.03 42.46 -26.19
C GLN A 200 81.98 43.91 -26.69
N ASP A 201 81.07 44.73 -26.15
CA ASP A 201 80.97 46.17 -26.45
C ASP A 201 82.27 46.92 -26.09
N ALA A 202 82.90 46.59 -24.96
CA ALA A 202 84.17 47.19 -24.56
C ALA A 202 85.31 46.81 -25.52
N VAL A 203 85.39 45.55 -25.96
CA VAL A 203 86.37 45.10 -26.97
C VAL A 203 86.10 45.75 -28.33
N SER A 204 84.84 45.83 -28.76
CA SER A 204 84.46 46.52 -30.01
C SER A 204 84.86 47.99 -29.98
N ARG A 205 84.58 48.71 -28.89
CA ARG A 205 84.99 50.13 -28.73
C ARG A 205 86.51 50.30 -28.66
N ALA A 206 87.23 49.38 -28.02
CA ALA A 206 88.69 49.40 -28.00
C ALA A 206 89.28 49.20 -29.40
N LYS A 207 88.67 48.31 -30.21
CA LYS A 207 89.04 48.14 -31.61
C LYS A 207 88.68 49.36 -32.47
N GLU A 208 87.47 49.91 -32.34
CA GLU A 208 87.11 51.16 -33.01
C GLU A 208 88.11 52.28 -32.67
N PHE A 209 88.61 52.33 -31.43
CA PHE A 209 89.62 53.30 -31.03
C PHE A 209 90.98 53.03 -31.69
N SER A 210 91.46 51.77 -31.74
CA SER A 210 92.69 51.44 -32.47
C SER A 210 92.59 51.74 -33.97
N ASP A 211 91.44 51.42 -34.58
CA ASP A 211 91.20 51.62 -36.00
C ASP A 211 91.10 53.13 -36.32
N ARG A 212 90.49 53.94 -35.45
CA ARG A 212 90.53 55.41 -35.53
C ARG A 212 91.95 55.96 -35.37
N VAL A 213 92.76 55.45 -34.43
CA VAL A 213 94.16 55.87 -34.26
C VAL A 213 95.00 55.51 -35.50
N ALA A 214 94.79 54.34 -36.09
CA ALA A 214 95.44 53.95 -37.34
C ALA A 214 95.05 54.87 -38.51
N ASN A 215 93.76 55.21 -38.64
CA ASN A 215 93.27 56.14 -39.66
C ASN A 215 93.79 57.58 -39.45
N VAL A 216 93.94 58.03 -38.19
CA VAL A 216 94.58 59.32 -37.89
C VAL A 216 96.06 59.27 -38.26
N LYS A 217 96.79 58.20 -37.93
CA LYS A 217 98.20 58.03 -38.29
C LYS A 217 98.42 58.05 -39.81
N THR A 218 97.63 57.29 -40.57
CA THR A 218 97.75 57.28 -42.05
C THR A 218 97.33 58.60 -42.70
N SER A 219 96.35 59.33 -42.14
CA SER A 219 96.03 60.68 -42.63
C SER A 219 97.10 61.73 -42.31
N LEU A 220 97.84 61.58 -41.21
CA LEU A 220 99.03 62.39 -40.91
C LEU A 220 100.19 62.06 -41.86
N GLU A 221 100.45 60.77 -42.11
CA GLU A 221 101.47 60.33 -43.09
C GLU A 221 101.14 60.84 -44.50
N GLN A 222 99.86 60.84 -44.90
CA GLN A 222 99.40 61.44 -46.15
C GLN A 222 99.60 62.97 -46.16
N LEU A 223 99.33 63.67 -45.05
CA LEU A 223 99.59 65.11 -44.92
C LEU A 223 101.08 65.46 -44.99
N GLU A 224 101.96 64.64 -44.41
CA GLU A 224 103.41 64.82 -44.50
C GLU A 224 103.92 64.54 -45.92
N ALA A 225 103.47 63.46 -46.56
CA ALA A 225 103.77 63.18 -47.97
C ALA A 225 103.27 64.31 -48.89
N THR A 226 102.09 64.85 -48.64
CA THR A 226 101.52 65.99 -49.38
C THR A 226 102.37 67.24 -49.17
N ARG A 227 102.75 67.58 -47.93
CA ARG A 227 103.65 68.71 -47.63
C ARG A 227 105.02 68.56 -48.27
N LEU A 228 105.58 67.34 -48.32
CA LEU A 228 106.85 67.08 -49.00
C LEU A 228 106.73 67.25 -50.52
N ALA A 229 105.64 66.77 -51.12
CA ALA A 229 105.35 66.99 -52.53
C ALA A 229 105.10 68.47 -52.85
N GLU A 230 104.40 69.21 -52.00
CA GLU A 230 104.21 70.66 -52.11
C GLU A 230 105.53 71.42 -51.94
N ALA A 231 106.38 71.05 -50.99
CA ALA A 231 107.70 71.64 -50.79
C ALA A 231 108.63 71.38 -51.99
N GLN A 232 108.59 70.16 -52.56
CA GLN A 232 109.29 69.85 -53.82
C GLN A 232 108.72 70.65 -54.99
N ALA A 233 107.40 70.80 -55.11
CA ALA A 233 106.74 71.61 -56.13
C ALA A 233 106.99 73.12 -55.95
N GLN A 234 107.26 73.59 -54.74
CA GLN A 234 107.74 74.96 -54.49
C GLN A 234 109.23 75.09 -54.80
N ALA A 235 110.06 74.09 -54.51
CA ALA A 235 111.48 74.08 -54.85
C ALA A 235 111.71 74.04 -56.36
N THR A 236 110.93 73.26 -57.12
CA THR A 236 110.94 73.30 -58.59
C THR A 236 110.48 74.66 -59.10
N LYS A 237 109.33 75.18 -58.65
CA LYS A 237 108.89 76.55 -59.00
C LYS A 237 109.92 77.63 -58.70
N LEU A 238 110.69 77.52 -57.60
CA LEU A 238 111.78 78.45 -57.28
C LEU A 238 113.01 78.27 -58.20
N ASN A 239 113.33 77.04 -58.62
CA ASN A 239 114.34 76.80 -59.66
C ASN A 239 113.88 77.27 -61.04
N ASP A 240 112.62 77.05 -61.41
CA ASP A 240 112.02 77.56 -62.65
C ASP A 240 111.97 79.09 -62.64
N PHE A 241 111.68 79.71 -61.50
CA PHE A 241 111.74 81.17 -61.34
C PHE A 241 113.18 81.70 -61.42
N ARG A 242 114.16 80.97 -60.87
CA ARG A 242 115.60 81.29 -61.04
C ARG A 242 116.08 81.13 -62.49
N ALA A 243 115.61 80.09 -63.19
CA ALA A 243 115.91 79.87 -64.60
C ALA A 243 115.24 80.91 -65.51
N ASN A 244 114.00 81.30 -65.20
CA ASN A 244 113.33 82.41 -65.89
C ASN A 244 113.99 83.75 -65.56
N LEU A 245 114.52 83.97 -64.35
CA LEU A 245 115.33 85.15 -64.04
C LEU A 245 116.65 85.17 -64.83
N SER A 246 117.40 84.05 -64.89
CA SER A 246 118.65 84.00 -65.66
C SER A 246 118.42 84.17 -67.17
N ALA A 247 117.32 83.63 -67.71
CA ALA A 247 116.89 83.91 -69.08
C ALA A 247 116.48 85.39 -69.26
N SER A 248 115.61 85.92 -68.40
CA SER A 248 115.02 87.26 -68.53
C SER A 248 116.02 88.41 -68.34
N VAL A 249 117.16 88.21 -67.67
CA VAL A 249 118.21 89.23 -67.56
C VAL A 249 119.10 89.28 -68.83
N TRP A 250 119.15 88.21 -69.64
CA TRP A 250 120.01 88.13 -70.83
C TRP A 250 119.28 88.04 -72.18
N SER A 251 117.96 87.79 -72.21
CA SER A 251 117.13 87.91 -73.43
C SER A 251 116.07 88.99 -73.29
N GLY A 252 116.28 90.14 -73.94
CA GLY A 252 115.36 91.27 -73.91
C GLY A 252 114.11 91.05 -74.75
N SER A 253 113.00 90.61 -74.11
CA SER A 253 111.67 90.54 -74.73
C SER A 253 110.59 90.95 -73.72
N ARG A 254 109.94 92.11 -73.97
CA ARG A 254 108.75 92.54 -73.22
C ARG A 254 107.51 91.86 -73.80
N SER A 255 106.70 91.23 -72.94
CA SER A 255 105.28 90.93 -73.21
C SER A 255 104.49 90.90 -71.91
N VAL A 256 103.24 91.37 -71.94
CA VAL A 256 102.36 91.53 -70.77
C VAL A 256 101.01 90.88 -71.07
N ALA A 257 100.52 90.03 -70.17
CA ALA A 257 99.15 89.51 -70.17
C ALA A 257 98.71 89.12 -68.74
N ALA A 258 97.40 89.11 -68.50
CA ALA A 258 96.72 88.91 -67.21
C ALA A 258 95.32 88.28 -67.48
N PRO A 259 94.34 88.23 -66.55
CA PRO A 259 94.33 87.60 -65.22
C PRO A 259 93.07 86.72 -64.92
N GLN A 260 93.06 86.00 -63.76
CA GLN A 260 91.84 85.55 -63.01
C GLN A 260 90.93 84.49 -63.73
N PRO A 261 89.74 84.04 -63.23
CA PRO A 261 89.11 84.12 -61.87
C PRO A 261 88.44 82.82 -61.30
N ILE A 262 88.07 82.87 -59.99
CA ILE A 262 86.83 82.34 -59.32
C ILE A 262 86.48 80.83 -59.26
N ALA A 263 86.21 80.33 -58.03
CA ALA A 263 85.49 79.09 -57.68
C ALA A 263 84.61 79.26 -56.40
N LYS A 264 83.79 78.25 -55.98
CA LYS A 264 82.70 78.42 -54.98
C LYS A 264 82.27 77.14 -54.20
N VAL A 265 81.98 77.28 -52.88
CA VAL A 265 80.84 76.66 -52.10
C VAL A 265 80.91 75.11 -51.87
N SER A 266 80.36 74.41 -50.85
CA SER A 266 79.47 74.63 -49.65
C SER A 266 79.98 73.72 -48.48
N ALA A 267 79.61 73.76 -47.18
CA ALA A 267 78.58 74.41 -46.34
C ALA A 267 77.14 73.83 -46.32
N ASN A 268 76.76 73.05 -45.28
CA ASN A 268 75.41 72.77 -44.72
C ASN A 268 75.47 71.59 -43.68
N ASN A 269 75.05 71.72 -42.40
CA ASN A 269 73.69 71.49 -41.80
C ASN A 269 73.49 70.05 -41.24
N THR A 270 72.65 69.71 -40.23
CA THR A 270 71.83 70.49 -39.25
C THR A 270 71.32 69.58 -38.10
N TYR A 271 71.30 70.11 -36.87
CA TYR A 271 70.44 69.85 -35.68
C TYR A 271 69.77 68.47 -35.38
N ASP A 272 69.82 68.10 -34.09
CA ASP A 272 68.75 67.55 -33.20
C ASP A 272 67.89 66.31 -33.64
N ASN A 273 67.09 65.60 -32.81
CA ASN A 273 66.63 65.80 -31.43
C ASN A 273 66.20 64.47 -30.72
N SER A 274 66.02 64.54 -29.39
CA SER A 274 65.07 63.81 -28.52
C SER A 274 64.56 62.38 -28.86
N ALA A 275 65.03 61.41 -28.07
CA ALA A 275 64.26 60.58 -27.10
C ALA A 275 62.79 60.15 -27.33
N SER A 276 62.45 58.93 -26.83
CA SER A 276 61.29 58.61 -25.94
C SER A 276 60.55 57.27 -26.23
N LEU A 277 60.75 56.32 -25.32
CA LEU A 277 59.77 55.38 -24.72
C LEU A 277 58.71 54.63 -25.58
N SER A 278 58.83 53.29 -25.60
CA SER A 278 57.70 52.34 -25.68
C SER A 278 56.88 52.33 -24.37
N PRO A 279 55.58 51.94 -24.34
CA PRO A 279 55.27 50.51 -24.14
C PRO A 279 53.89 49.96 -24.67
N LYS A 280 53.93 48.70 -25.13
CA LYS A 280 53.05 47.51 -24.91
C LYS A 280 51.49 47.60 -24.63
N PRO A 281 50.72 46.47 -24.74
CA PRO A 281 49.42 46.49 -25.45
C PRO A 281 48.14 46.45 -24.57
N LYS A 282 46.97 46.55 -25.23
CA LYS A 282 45.61 46.40 -24.65
C LYS A 282 44.97 45.04 -24.94
N LYS A 283 43.92 44.71 -24.17
CA LYS A 283 43.27 43.38 -24.07
C LYS A 283 41.73 43.48 -24.04
N LYS A 284 41.05 42.80 -24.96
CA LYS A 284 39.59 42.46 -25.04
C LYS A 284 39.42 41.51 -26.24
N GLY A 285 38.43 40.62 -26.36
CA GLY A 285 37.34 40.27 -25.45
C GLY A 285 36.08 39.82 -26.23
N SER A 286 35.95 38.53 -26.54
CA SER A 286 34.78 37.90 -27.21
C SER A 286 34.28 36.76 -26.31
N LYS A 287 33.08 36.85 -25.74
CA LYS A 287 31.73 36.58 -26.30
C LYS A 287 31.54 35.12 -26.71
N SER A 288 30.54 34.51 -26.09
CA SER A 288 30.17 33.08 -26.13
C SER A 288 28.74 32.91 -26.63
N GLU A 289 28.51 32.01 -27.59
CA GLU A 289 27.16 31.62 -28.03
C GLU A 289 27.22 30.30 -28.84
N SER A 290 26.53 29.26 -28.38
CA SER A 290 26.15 28.08 -29.18
C SER A 290 25.19 27.20 -28.36
N VAL A 291 24.09 26.75 -28.96
CA VAL A 291 23.10 25.82 -28.39
C VAL A 291 22.86 24.70 -29.39
N VAL A 292 22.99 23.44 -28.95
CA VAL A 292 22.58 22.24 -29.71
C VAL A 292 21.93 21.26 -28.73
N VAL A 293 20.96 20.49 -29.21
CA VAL A 293 20.06 19.59 -28.44
C VAL A 293 19.96 18.24 -29.19
N ALA A 294 19.38 17.22 -28.54
CA ALA A 294 18.98 15.89 -29.07
C ALA A 294 20.03 14.75 -28.86
N PRO A 295 19.65 13.45 -28.90
CA PRO A 295 19.86 12.58 -27.72
C PRO A 295 20.56 11.23 -27.98
N GLU A 296 20.75 10.43 -26.91
CA GLU A 296 21.43 9.12 -26.86
C GLU A 296 20.47 7.88 -27.00
N PRO A 297 21.00 6.65 -27.18
CA PRO A 297 20.39 5.68 -28.12
C PRO A 297 19.88 4.32 -27.54
N GLU A 298 19.52 3.40 -28.46
CA GLU A 298 18.95 2.06 -28.25
C GLU A 298 19.96 0.96 -27.84
N VAL A 299 19.56 0.04 -26.95
CA VAL A 299 20.14 -1.31 -26.70
C VAL A 299 19.07 -2.17 -26.00
N ALA A 300 18.90 -3.51 -26.12
CA ALA A 300 19.03 -4.50 -27.19
C ALA A 300 18.36 -5.83 -26.69
N LYS A 301 18.26 -6.89 -27.52
CA LYS A 301 17.64 -8.19 -27.16
C LYS A 301 18.58 -9.16 -26.39
N PRO A 302 18.02 -10.18 -25.71
CA PRO A 302 18.65 -11.52 -25.70
C PRO A 302 17.69 -12.68 -26.08
N VAL A 303 18.26 -13.84 -26.47
CA VAL A 303 17.59 -15.11 -26.87
C VAL A 303 18.52 -16.30 -26.49
N ASN A 304 18.00 -17.54 -26.44
CA ASN A 304 18.57 -18.83 -25.98
C ASN A 304 18.59 -19.03 -24.45
N LEU A 305 18.16 -20.16 -23.84
CA LEU A 305 18.34 -21.62 -24.08
C LEU A 305 19.73 -22.13 -23.60
N GLU A 306 19.90 -23.17 -22.76
CA GLU A 306 18.93 -24.15 -22.19
C GLU A 306 19.31 -24.63 -20.72
N PRO A 307 19.20 -25.89 -20.19
CA PRO A 307 18.73 -26.15 -18.80
C PRO A 307 19.84 -26.82 -17.90
N PRO A 308 19.58 -27.59 -16.80
CA PRO A 308 18.35 -27.86 -16.02
C PRO A 308 18.47 -27.84 -14.46
N LYS A 309 17.35 -27.65 -13.73
CA LYS A 309 16.82 -28.59 -12.71
C LYS A 309 15.61 -28.07 -11.90
N GLU A 310 14.68 -29.01 -11.65
CA GLU A 310 13.69 -29.07 -10.56
C GLU A 310 12.62 -27.95 -10.45
N ALA A 311 11.40 -28.34 -10.08
CA ALA A 311 10.18 -27.53 -10.22
C ALA A 311 9.49 -27.26 -8.85
N PRO A 312 8.45 -26.40 -8.80
CA PRO A 312 7.11 -26.96 -8.93
C PRO A 312 6.09 -26.10 -9.71
N LYS A 313 5.48 -26.72 -10.73
CA LYS A 313 4.11 -26.51 -11.27
C LYS A 313 3.46 -25.13 -11.08
N GLU A 314 3.43 -24.32 -12.15
CA GLU A 314 2.32 -23.39 -12.38
C GLU A 314 1.02 -24.16 -12.68
N THR A 315 -0.13 -23.55 -12.35
CA THR A 315 -1.47 -24.08 -12.68
C THR A 315 -2.13 -23.26 -13.80
N PRO A 316 -2.83 -23.89 -14.76
CA PRO A 316 -3.38 -23.18 -15.92
C PRO A 316 -4.66 -22.41 -15.58
N LYS A 317 -4.60 -21.08 -15.74
CA LYS A 317 -5.71 -20.13 -15.99
C LYS A 317 -7.08 -20.50 -15.38
N ALA A 318 -7.27 -20.19 -14.10
CA ALA A 318 -8.61 -20.21 -13.49
C ALA A 318 -9.51 -19.05 -14.00
N SER A 319 -8.92 -17.89 -14.30
CA SER A 319 -9.65 -16.65 -14.64
C SER A 319 -10.65 -16.83 -15.79
N SER A 320 -10.25 -17.51 -16.86
CA SER A 320 -11.07 -17.70 -18.07
C SER A 320 -12.43 -18.36 -17.82
N LYS A 321 -12.58 -19.16 -16.76
CA LYS A 321 -13.87 -19.75 -16.36
C LYS A 321 -14.74 -18.77 -15.57
N ILE A 322 -14.12 -17.90 -14.78
CA ILE A 322 -14.79 -16.82 -14.04
C ILE A 322 -15.25 -15.75 -15.03
N GLU A 323 -14.39 -15.37 -15.98
CA GLU A 323 -14.69 -14.48 -17.10
C GLU A 323 -15.92 -14.97 -17.89
N GLN A 324 -15.94 -16.25 -18.29
CA GLN A 324 -17.09 -16.86 -18.98
C GLN A 324 -18.38 -16.84 -18.13
N PHE A 325 -18.31 -17.25 -16.86
CA PHE A 325 -19.47 -17.21 -15.96
C PHE A 325 -20.03 -15.79 -15.78
N VAL A 326 -19.17 -14.77 -15.68
CA VAL A 326 -19.59 -13.37 -15.62
C VAL A 326 -20.31 -12.94 -16.90
N VAL A 327 -19.77 -13.26 -18.09
CA VAL A 327 -20.44 -12.96 -19.37
C VAL A 327 -21.79 -13.68 -19.46
N ASP A 328 -21.84 -14.97 -19.15
CA ASP A 328 -23.06 -15.78 -19.23
C ASP A 328 -24.14 -15.30 -18.25
N TYR A 329 -23.77 -14.88 -17.04
CA TYR A 329 -24.70 -14.30 -16.06
C TYR A 329 -25.22 -12.93 -16.52
N VAL A 330 -24.34 -12.04 -17.01
CA VAL A 330 -24.72 -10.72 -17.54
C VAL A 330 -25.65 -10.86 -18.75
N ALA A 331 -25.41 -11.85 -19.63
CA ALA A 331 -26.28 -12.17 -20.77
C ALA A 331 -27.63 -12.80 -20.36
N GLN A 332 -27.75 -13.37 -19.15
CA GLN A 332 -29.01 -13.90 -18.61
C GLN A 332 -29.85 -12.82 -17.90
N LEU A 333 -29.28 -11.66 -17.56
CA LEU A 333 -30.04 -10.51 -17.07
C LEU A 333 -30.92 -9.95 -18.19
N SER A 334 -32.24 -10.02 -18.00
CA SER A 334 -33.27 -9.69 -19.00
C SER A 334 -33.28 -8.24 -19.49
N THR A 335 -32.45 -7.37 -18.91
CA THR A 335 -32.25 -5.97 -19.27
C THR A 335 -31.19 -5.76 -20.37
N ASN A 336 -30.37 -6.76 -20.71
CA ASN A 336 -29.11 -6.58 -21.46
C ASN A 336 -28.16 -5.58 -20.78
N SER A 337 -28.15 -5.55 -19.45
CA SER A 337 -27.37 -4.57 -18.69
C SER A 337 -25.88 -4.65 -18.97
N SER A 338 -25.24 -3.48 -19.06
CA SER A 338 -23.79 -3.42 -19.24
C SER A 338 -23.08 -3.98 -18.01
N LEU A 339 -21.91 -4.59 -18.20
CA LEU A 339 -21.09 -5.12 -17.10
C LEU A 339 -20.76 -4.04 -16.06
N LEU A 340 -20.67 -2.77 -16.49
CA LEU A 340 -20.50 -1.61 -15.62
C LEU A 340 -21.79 -1.20 -14.86
N GLU A 341 -22.99 -1.50 -15.37
CA GLU A 341 -24.25 -1.36 -14.60
C GLU A 341 -24.33 -2.44 -13.52
N VAL A 342 -23.99 -3.69 -13.87
CA VAL A 342 -24.02 -4.85 -12.96
C VAL A 342 -23.02 -4.71 -11.81
N VAL A 343 -21.94 -3.96 -11.98
CA VAL A 343 -21.01 -3.55 -10.90
C VAL A 343 -21.57 -2.43 -10.01
N ASN A 344 -22.40 -1.54 -10.56
CA ASN A 344 -23.01 -0.44 -9.80
C ASN A 344 -24.24 -0.87 -8.99
N ASP A 345 -25.02 -1.85 -9.46
CA ASP A 345 -26.09 -2.45 -8.65
C ASP A 345 -25.51 -3.50 -7.69
N ARG A 346 -25.48 -3.10 -6.41
CA ARG A 346 -25.00 -3.89 -5.28
C ARG A 346 -25.71 -5.23 -5.14
N ASP A 347 -27.01 -5.33 -5.41
CA ASP A 347 -27.76 -6.56 -5.22
C ASP A 347 -27.56 -7.53 -6.41
N THR A 348 -27.31 -7.03 -7.63
CA THR A 348 -26.84 -7.90 -8.73
C THR A 348 -25.41 -8.40 -8.52
N VAL A 349 -24.48 -7.57 -8.00
CA VAL A 349 -23.15 -8.08 -7.59
C VAL A 349 -23.30 -9.16 -6.53
N ARG A 350 -24.17 -8.95 -5.54
CA ARG A 350 -24.37 -9.90 -4.44
C ARG A 350 -24.90 -11.25 -4.90
N ASP A 351 -25.85 -11.27 -5.83
CA ASP A 351 -26.39 -12.51 -6.40
C ASP A 351 -25.35 -13.20 -7.32
N LEU A 352 -24.67 -12.45 -8.19
CA LEU A 352 -23.58 -12.95 -9.03
C LEU A 352 -22.49 -13.65 -8.19
N LEU A 353 -22.06 -13.02 -7.08
CA LEU A 353 -21.08 -13.59 -6.17
C LEU A 353 -21.61 -14.83 -5.42
N ALA A 354 -22.88 -14.84 -5.01
CA ALA A 354 -23.49 -15.97 -4.34
C ALA A 354 -23.68 -17.17 -5.28
N GLN A 355 -24.12 -16.95 -6.52
CA GLN A 355 -24.26 -18.00 -7.51
C GLN A 355 -22.90 -18.50 -7.99
N GLY A 356 -21.98 -17.60 -8.35
CA GLY A 356 -20.63 -17.93 -8.83
C GLY A 356 -19.80 -18.73 -7.83
N ALA A 357 -19.87 -18.40 -6.53
CA ALA A 357 -19.18 -19.17 -5.50
C ALA A 357 -19.75 -20.60 -5.38
N ASN A 358 -21.05 -20.78 -5.53
CA ASN A 358 -21.70 -22.10 -5.49
C ASN A 358 -21.46 -22.94 -6.76
N THR A 359 -21.45 -22.31 -7.95
CA THR A 359 -21.28 -23.00 -9.24
C THR A 359 -19.82 -23.32 -9.55
N LEU A 360 -18.92 -22.34 -9.39
CA LEU A 360 -17.49 -22.48 -9.71
C LEU A 360 -16.67 -23.08 -8.57
N LYS A 361 -17.16 -23.01 -7.32
CA LYS A 361 -16.42 -23.37 -6.09
C LYS A 361 -15.12 -22.56 -5.92
N VAL A 362 -15.19 -21.29 -6.28
CA VAL A 362 -14.12 -20.29 -6.16
C VAL A 362 -14.52 -19.27 -5.09
N ASP A 363 -13.55 -18.68 -4.40
CA ASP A 363 -13.82 -17.66 -3.38
C ASP A 363 -14.50 -16.42 -4.01
N PRO A 364 -15.53 -15.82 -3.36
CA PRO A 364 -16.22 -14.63 -3.88
C PRO A 364 -15.28 -13.46 -4.20
N SER A 365 -14.16 -13.36 -3.49
CA SER A 365 -13.12 -12.34 -3.71
C SER A 365 -12.53 -12.40 -5.11
N ASP A 366 -12.25 -13.59 -5.64
CA ASP A 366 -11.63 -13.76 -6.96
C ASP A 366 -12.64 -13.46 -8.08
N ILE A 367 -13.91 -13.78 -7.84
CA ILE A 367 -15.03 -13.45 -8.74
C ILE A 367 -15.24 -11.93 -8.79
N LEU A 368 -15.20 -11.26 -7.63
CA LEU A 368 -15.29 -9.80 -7.55
C LEU A 368 -14.09 -9.10 -8.22
N ASN A 369 -12.87 -9.59 -7.98
CA ASN A 369 -11.66 -9.07 -8.62
C ASN A 369 -11.71 -9.23 -10.15
N THR A 370 -12.18 -10.38 -10.64
CA THR A 370 -12.34 -10.62 -12.09
C THR A 370 -13.43 -9.72 -12.68
N LEU A 371 -14.57 -9.56 -11.99
CA LEU A 371 -15.65 -8.66 -12.41
C LEU A 371 -15.18 -7.20 -12.51
N LEU A 372 -14.42 -6.71 -11.52
CA LEU A 372 -13.81 -5.38 -11.55
C LEU A 372 -12.81 -5.23 -12.70
N GLN A 373 -11.92 -6.21 -12.89
CA GLN A 373 -10.94 -6.21 -13.97
C GLN A 373 -11.59 -6.21 -15.37
N MET A 374 -12.73 -6.89 -15.53
CA MET A 374 -13.53 -6.87 -16.76
C MET A 374 -14.26 -5.52 -16.96
N ALA A 375 -14.73 -4.88 -15.88
CA ALA A 375 -15.37 -3.57 -15.96
C ALA A 375 -14.36 -2.47 -16.34
N GLU A 376 -13.18 -2.48 -15.71
CA GLU A 376 -12.08 -1.57 -16.03
C GLU A 376 -11.57 -1.78 -17.47
N GLY A 377 -11.40 -3.04 -17.88
CA GLY A 377 -10.97 -3.42 -19.23
C GLY A 377 -12.02 -3.17 -20.34
N SER A 378 -13.27 -2.90 -19.99
CA SER A 378 -14.36 -2.58 -20.93
C SER A 378 -14.57 -1.06 -21.13
N SER A 379 -13.71 -0.21 -20.55
CA SER A 379 -13.86 1.25 -20.56
C SER A 379 -12.95 1.96 -21.60
N THR A 380 -12.47 1.25 -22.63
CA THR A 380 -11.60 1.77 -23.70
C THR A 380 -12.10 1.37 -25.09
#